data_AF-A0A9D5M9A8-F1
#
_entry.id   AF-A0A9D5M9A8-F1
#
_cell.length_a   1.000
_cell.length_b   1.000
_cell.length_c   1.000
_cell.angle_alpha   90.00
_cell.angle_beta   90.00
_cell.angle_gamma   90.00
#
_symmetry.space_group_name_H-M   'P 1'
#
loop_
_entity.id
_entity.type
_entity.pdbx_description
1 polymer ?
#
loop_
_entity_poly.entity_id
_entity_poly.type
_entity_poly.pdbx_seq_one_letter_code
_entity_poly.pdbx_strand_id
1 'polypeptide(L)'
;MKKTAAAVLTIMLIFSLAAYAGADETARTQEQTQTEAVTPDADWNLPETIEMPQKVTAIFEKAMDGLTGVGYEPVGYLGEKDGVYCVLCRATVVYPGAKPFYALVYVSDEGLQNIWEIWMGVHAEKK
;
A
#
# COMPACT_ATOMS: atom_id res chain seq x y z
N MET A 1 31.80 -43.33 21.11
CA MET A 1 32.36 -42.66 19.91
C MET A 1 31.21 -41.89 19.26
N LYS A 2 31.23 -40.56 19.39
CA LYS A 2 31.45 -39.56 18.32
C LYS A 2 30.20 -39.34 17.42
N LYS A 3 29.36 -38.34 17.76
CA LYS A 3 29.25 -36.99 17.15
C LYS A 3 28.30 -36.95 15.93
N THR A 4 27.06 -36.52 16.14
CA THR A 4 26.18 -36.02 15.07
C THR A 4 25.89 -34.54 15.32
N ALA A 5 26.81 -33.70 14.88
CA ALA A 5 26.65 -32.26 14.75
C ALA A 5 27.48 -31.84 13.54
N ALA A 6 26.85 -31.73 12.37
CA ALA A 6 27.38 -31.10 11.16
C ALA A 6 26.40 -31.32 9.98
N ALA A 7 25.32 -30.53 9.92
CA ALA A 7 24.50 -30.40 8.70
C ALA A 7 24.26 -28.92 8.36
N VAL A 8 25.26 -28.09 8.64
CA VAL A 8 25.33 -26.67 8.27
C VAL A 8 26.72 -26.47 7.67
N LEU A 9 26.93 -26.72 6.35
CA LEU A 9 28.05 -26.11 5.57
C LEU A 9 28.23 -26.51 4.09
N THR A 10 27.27 -27.08 3.36
CA THR A 10 27.58 -27.60 1.99
C THR A 10 26.72 -27.13 0.83
N ILE A 11 25.99 -26.01 0.92
CA ILE A 11 25.35 -25.41 -0.27
C ILE A 11 25.79 -23.95 -0.45
N MET A 12 27.10 -23.73 -0.27
CA MET A 12 27.79 -22.50 -0.62
C MET A 12 29.00 -22.86 -1.50
N LEU A 13 28.78 -23.46 -2.67
CA LEU A 13 29.82 -23.62 -3.70
C LEU A 13 29.32 -24.27 -5.01
N ILE A 14 28.19 -23.83 -5.57
CA ILE A 14 27.83 -24.24 -6.94
C ILE A 14 27.40 -23.01 -7.73
N PHE A 15 28.32 -22.61 -8.61
CA PHE A 15 28.11 -21.86 -9.85
C PHE A 15 27.86 -20.35 -9.77
N SER A 16 28.97 -19.62 -9.56
CA SER A 16 29.25 -18.43 -10.35
C SER A 16 29.95 -18.87 -11.64
N LEU A 17 29.29 -18.73 -12.79
CA LEU A 17 30.01 -18.39 -14.03
C LEU A 17 29.11 -17.51 -14.89
N ALA A 18 29.57 -16.28 -15.01
CA ALA A 18 28.98 -15.19 -15.76
C ALA A 18 29.12 -15.41 -17.26
N ALA A 19 28.11 -14.93 -17.99
CA ALA A 19 28.16 -14.27 -19.30
C ALA A 19 26.97 -14.73 -20.15
N TYR A 20 25.98 -13.85 -20.35
CA TYR A 20 25.57 -13.40 -21.67
C TYR A 20 24.73 -12.13 -21.50
N ALA A 21 25.06 -11.14 -22.32
CA ALA A 21 24.69 -9.75 -22.20
C ALA A 21 23.20 -9.49 -22.50
N GLY A 22 22.60 -8.54 -21.76
CA GLY A 22 21.30 -7.97 -22.10
C GLY A 22 20.67 -7.20 -20.95
N ALA A 23 20.76 -5.87 -21.03
CA ALA A 23 19.88 -4.87 -20.43
C ALA A 23 19.97 -4.53 -18.92
N ASP A 24 20.12 -3.23 -18.70
CA ASP A 24 19.65 -2.39 -17.59
C ASP A 24 20.50 -2.30 -16.31
N GLU A 25 21.29 -1.22 -16.24
CA GLU A 25 21.99 -0.74 -15.05
C GLU A 25 21.00 -0.11 -14.05
N THR A 26 20.65 -0.83 -13.00
CA THR A 26 20.20 -0.21 -11.74
C THR A 26 21.18 -0.58 -10.63
N ALA A 27 22.20 0.26 -10.47
CA ALA A 27 23.01 0.32 -9.27
C ALA A 27 22.49 1.46 -8.39
N ARG A 28 21.83 1.12 -7.28
CA ARG A 28 21.88 1.97 -6.08
C ARG A 28 21.58 1.15 -4.83
N THR A 29 22.65 0.96 -4.08
CA THR A 29 22.70 0.75 -2.64
C THR A 29 21.54 1.48 -1.95
N GLN A 30 20.70 0.74 -1.25
CA GLN A 30 19.79 1.32 -0.26
C GLN A 30 20.37 1.08 1.12
N GLU A 31 20.94 2.16 1.66
CA GLU A 31 21.17 2.38 3.08
C GLU A 31 19.88 2.16 3.85
N GLN A 32 19.87 1.16 4.73
CA GLN A 32 18.85 1.02 5.76
C GLN A 32 19.12 2.08 6.84
N THR A 33 18.59 3.29 6.65
CA THR A 33 18.43 4.25 7.74
C THR A 33 16.99 4.14 8.22
N GLN A 34 16.80 3.22 9.17
CA GLN A 34 15.58 3.11 9.96
C GLN A 34 15.43 4.39 10.79
N THR A 35 14.63 5.32 10.29
CA THR A 35 14.20 6.48 11.07
C THR A 35 12.90 6.10 11.77
N GLU A 36 13.02 5.62 13.00
CA GLU A 36 11.89 5.55 13.92
C GLU A 36 11.38 6.96 14.19
N ALA A 37 10.08 7.18 13.94
CA ALA A 37 9.32 8.28 14.50
C ALA A 37 8.02 7.72 15.12
N VAL A 38 7.76 8.17 16.34
CA VAL A 38 6.81 7.61 17.32
C VAL A 38 5.33 7.87 16.98
N THR A 39 4.49 6.95 17.49
CA THR A 39 3.05 6.62 17.32
C THR A 39 1.98 7.71 17.56
N PRO A 40 0.76 7.54 17.01
CA PRO A 40 -0.37 6.99 17.80
C PRO A 40 -1.22 5.92 17.06
N ASP A 41 -1.66 4.90 17.80
CA ASP A 41 -2.46 3.70 17.40
C ASP A 41 -1.77 2.74 16.39
N ALA A 42 -0.84 1.96 16.94
CA ALA A 42 0.25 1.19 16.32
C ALA A 42 -0.14 -0.08 15.54
N ASP A 43 -1.25 -0.10 14.82
CA ASP A 43 -1.63 -1.27 14.00
C ASP A 43 -1.53 -1.03 12.48
N TRP A 44 -1.24 0.19 12.04
CA TRP A 44 -1.11 0.50 10.62
C TRP A 44 0.35 0.55 10.19
N ASN A 45 0.68 -0.21 9.15
CA ASN A 45 1.93 -0.10 8.41
C ASN A 45 1.84 1.05 7.40
N LEU A 46 2.48 2.17 7.73
CA LEU A 46 2.46 3.37 6.91
C LEU A 46 3.59 3.32 5.86
N PRO A 47 3.31 3.64 4.59
CA PRO A 47 4.34 3.68 3.56
C PRO A 47 5.21 4.94 3.69
N GLU A 48 6.44 4.87 3.19
CA GLU A 48 7.33 6.04 3.12
C GLU A 48 6.85 7.08 2.09
N THR A 49 6.04 6.65 1.12
CA THR A 49 5.48 7.51 0.07
C THR A 49 3.99 7.23 -0.12
N ILE A 50 3.27 8.20 -0.66
CA ILE A 50 1.83 8.07 -0.95
C ILE A 50 1.55 7.42 -2.33
N GLU A 51 2.59 6.96 -3.02
CA GLU A 51 2.45 6.35 -4.33
C GLU A 51 1.62 5.08 -4.25
N MET A 52 0.79 4.86 -5.27
CA MET A 52 -0.05 3.67 -5.38
C MET A 52 0.78 2.46 -5.84
N PRO A 53 1.07 1.45 -4.98
CA PRO A 53 1.76 0.26 -5.43
C PRO A 53 0.87 -0.53 -6.38
N GLN A 54 1.45 -1.14 -7.42
CA GLN A 54 0.70 -1.88 -8.45
C GLN A 54 -0.25 -2.94 -7.86
N LYS A 55 0.17 -3.62 -6.79
CA LYS A 55 -0.68 -4.59 -6.07
C LYS A 55 -1.94 -3.94 -5.51
N VAL A 56 -1.80 -2.81 -4.81
CA VAL A 56 -2.93 -2.10 -4.21
C VAL A 56 -3.84 -1.54 -5.30
N THR A 57 -3.29 -1.10 -6.44
CA THR A 57 -4.07 -0.64 -7.59
C THR A 57 -4.98 -1.73 -8.13
N ALA A 58 -4.43 -2.93 -8.36
CA ALA A 58 -5.21 -4.06 -8.87
C ALA A 58 -6.31 -4.49 -7.88
N ILE A 59 -6.01 -4.50 -6.58
CA ILE A 59 -7.00 -4.81 -5.53
C ILE A 59 -8.09 -3.74 -5.50
N PHE A 60 -7.71 -2.46 -5.59
CA PHE A 60 -8.63 -1.33 -5.60
C PHE A 60 -9.57 -1.38 -6.80
N GLU A 61 -9.03 -1.55 -8.01
CA GLU A 61 -9.83 -1.63 -9.24
C GLU A 61 -10.85 -2.78 -9.18
N LYS A 62 -10.41 -3.97 -8.71
CA LYS A 62 -11.29 -5.11 -8.49
C LYS A 62 -12.36 -4.83 -7.44
N ALA A 63 -12.01 -4.14 -6.35
CA ALA A 63 -12.94 -3.81 -5.28
C ALA A 63 -13.98 -2.76 -5.71
N MET A 64 -13.62 -1.87 -6.64
CA MET A 64 -14.51 -0.85 -7.20
C MET A 64 -15.35 -1.37 -8.37
N ASP A 65 -15.03 -2.54 -8.92
CA ASP A 65 -15.81 -3.13 -10.01
C ASP A 65 -17.27 -3.35 -9.58
N GLY A 66 -18.20 -2.88 -10.40
CA GLY A 66 -19.64 -2.91 -10.11
C GLY A 66 -20.15 -1.84 -9.14
N LEU A 67 -19.28 -1.02 -8.52
CA LEU A 67 -19.73 0.11 -7.70
C LEU A 67 -20.21 1.26 -8.59
N THR A 68 -21.43 1.74 -8.36
CA THR A 68 -22.05 2.81 -9.17
C THR A 68 -22.62 3.92 -8.28
N GLY A 69 -22.90 5.08 -8.87
CA GLY A 69 -23.48 6.24 -8.17
C GLY A 69 -22.44 7.21 -7.59
N VAL A 70 -21.21 6.76 -7.31
CA VAL A 70 -20.08 7.62 -6.92
C VAL A 70 -18.83 7.15 -7.67
N GLY A 71 -18.12 8.06 -8.34
CA GLY A 71 -16.81 7.81 -8.91
C GLY A 71 -15.72 8.05 -7.89
N TYR A 72 -14.85 7.06 -7.68
CA TYR A 72 -13.71 7.13 -6.78
C TYR A 72 -12.41 7.15 -7.57
N GLU A 73 -11.68 8.25 -7.47
CA GLU A 73 -10.36 8.40 -8.09
C GLU A 73 -9.28 8.28 -7.00
N PRO A 74 -8.39 7.28 -7.05
CA PRO A 74 -7.34 7.13 -6.07
C PRO A 74 -6.33 8.28 -6.15
N VAL A 75 -5.99 8.85 -5.00
CA VAL A 75 -5.07 9.98 -4.82
C VAL A 75 -3.78 9.53 -4.15
N GLY A 76 -3.85 8.56 -3.24
CA GLY A 76 -2.66 7.99 -2.61
C GLY A 76 -2.94 6.83 -1.69
N TYR A 77 -1.92 6.01 -1.47
CA TYR A 77 -1.94 4.89 -0.53
C TYR A 77 -1.49 5.36 0.85
N LEU A 78 -2.27 5.05 1.89
CA LEU A 78 -2.02 5.54 3.25
C LEU A 78 -1.44 4.47 4.18
N GLY A 79 -1.60 3.19 3.85
CA GLY A 79 -1.06 2.10 4.65
C GLY A 79 -1.90 0.84 4.65
N GLU A 80 -1.38 -0.18 5.32
CA GLU A 80 -1.99 -1.49 5.47
C GLU A 80 -2.16 -1.85 6.94
N LYS A 81 -3.26 -2.51 7.27
CA LYS A 81 -3.47 -3.18 8.55
C LYS A 81 -4.13 -4.53 8.30
N ASP A 82 -3.46 -5.61 8.72
CA ASP A 82 -3.99 -6.98 8.65
C ASP A 82 -4.51 -7.39 7.24
N GLY A 83 -3.80 -7.00 6.17
CA GLY A 83 -4.22 -7.27 4.79
C GLY A 83 -5.32 -6.36 4.24
N VAL A 84 -5.72 -5.33 4.99
CA VAL A 84 -6.61 -4.25 4.55
C VAL A 84 -5.79 -3.01 4.21
N TYR A 85 -5.92 -2.53 2.98
CA TYR A 85 -5.24 -1.35 2.47
C TYR A 85 -6.16 -0.13 2.57
N CYS A 86 -5.63 1.00 3.04
CA CYS A 86 -6.31 2.27 3.06
C CYS A 86 -5.84 3.14 1.88
N VAL A 87 -6.79 3.55 1.03
CA VAL A 87 -6.55 4.41 -0.13
C VAL A 87 -7.33 5.70 0.07
N LEU A 88 -6.64 6.84 -0.05
CA LEU A 88 -7.29 8.15 -0.13
C LEU A 88 -7.85 8.32 -1.53
N CYS A 89 -9.14 8.58 -1.65
CA CYS A 89 -9.81 8.81 -2.91
C CYS A 89 -10.47 10.19 -2.96
N ARG A 90 -10.44 10.79 -4.15
CA ARG A 90 -11.35 11.87 -4.52
C ARG A 90 -12.64 11.23 -5.04
N ALA A 91 -13.72 11.43 -4.30
CA ALA A 91 -15.04 10.87 -4.60
C ALA A 91 -15.95 11.94 -5.22
N THR A 92 -16.70 11.59 -6.26
CA THR A 92 -17.67 12.48 -6.92
C THR A 92 -18.95 11.71 -7.21
N VAL A 93 -20.07 12.18 -6.70
CA VAL A 93 -21.38 11.57 -6.98
C VAL A 93 -21.74 11.76 -8.46
N VAL A 94 -22.31 10.73 -9.09
CA VAL A 94 -22.66 10.72 -10.52
C VAL A 94 -23.98 11.48 -10.76
N TYR A 95 -23.95 12.80 -10.59
CA TYR A 95 -25.00 13.71 -11.05
C TYR A 95 -24.41 15.05 -11.54
N PRO A 96 -25.10 15.78 -12.44
CA PRO A 96 -24.60 17.05 -12.95
C PRO A 96 -24.43 18.10 -11.84
N GLY A 97 -23.23 18.65 -11.73
CA GLY A 97 -22.92 19.70 -10.74
C GLY A 97 -22.54 19.18 -9.34
N ALA A 98 -22.32 17.87 -9.18
CA ALA A 98 -21.79 17.31 -7.95
C ALA A 98 -20.42 17.91 -7.61
N LYS A 99 -20.23 18.30 -6.34
CA LYS A 99 -18.93 18.72 -5.83
C LYS A 99 -18.14 17.49 -5.38
N PRO A 100 -16.84 17.39 -5.72
CA PRO A 100 -16.02 16.30 -5.21
C PRO A 100 -15.79 16.46 -3.71
N PHE A 101 -15.61 15.34 -3.03
CA PHE A 101 -15.20 15.24 -1.63
C PHE A 101 -14.08 14.20 -1.51
N TYR A 102 -13.43 14.13 -0.34
CA TYR A 102 -12.42 13.10 -0.09
C TYR A 102 -13.03 11.98 0.74
N ALA A 103 -12.62 10.74 0.45
CA ALA A 103 -13.04 9.57 1.19
C ALA A 103 -11.83 8.64 1.40
N LEU A 104 -11.84 7.92 2.51
CA LEU A 104 -10.94 6.80 2.76
C LEU A 104 -11.64 5.53 2.30
N VAL A 105 -11.03 4.83 1.36
CA VAL A 105 -11.52 3.56 0.84
C VAL A 105 -10.63 2.45 1.39
N TYR A 106 -11.25 1.51 2.09
CA TYR A 106 -10.60 0.35 2.68
C TYR A 106 -10.86 -0.87 1.80
N VAL A 107 -9.81 -1.48 1.29
CA VAL A 107 -9.89 -2.62 0.35
C VAL A 107 -9.01 -3.77 0.83
N SER A 108 -9.39 -5.00 0.50
CA SER A 108 -8.57 -6.20 0.69
C SER A 108 -8.69 -7.11 -0.53
N ASP A 109 -7.96 -8.23 -0.56
CA ASP A 109 -8.09 -9.22 -1.64
C ASP A 109 -9.52 -9.79 -1.80
N GLU A 110 -10.32 -9.72 -0.73
CA GLU A 110 -11.74 -10.12 -0.70
C GLU A 110 -12.67 -9.07 -1.33
N GLY A 111 -12.20 -7.82 -1.49
CA GLY A 111 -12.92 -6.73 -2.12
C GLY A 111 -13.04 -5.49 -1.22
N LEU A 112 -14.11 -4.73 -1.44
CA LEU A 112 -14.39 -3.49 -0.71
C LEU A 112 -14.79 -3.80 0.74
N GLN A 113 -14.05 -3.25 1.70
CA GLN A 113 -14.31 -3.43 3.12
C GLN A 113 -15.14 -2.29 3.70
N ASN A 114 -14.75 -1.04 3.43
CA ASN A 114 -15.44 0.13 3.97
C ASN A 114 -15.10 1.40 3.17
N ILE A 115 -15.96 2.42 3.25
CA ILE A 115 -15.74 3.75 2.71
C ILE A 115 -16.13 4.78 3.78
N TRP A 116 -15.18 5.64 4.16
CA TRP A 116 -15.41 6.71 5.11
C TRP A 116 -15.27 8.07 4.41
N GLU A 117 -16.34 8.84 4.36
CA GLU A 117 -16.31 10.19 3.83
C GLU A 117 -15.59 11.14 4.81
N ILE A 118 -14.65 11.92 4.30
CA ILE A 118 -13.98 12.97 5.06
C ILE A 118 -14.82 14.24 4.96
N TRP A 119 -15.72 14.42 5.92
CA TRP A 119 -16.49 15.65 6.05
C TRP A 119 -15.60 16.76 6.61
N MET A 120 -15.02 17.57 5.72
CA MET A 120 -14.44 18.86 6.08
C MET A 120 -15.57 19.89 6.27
N GLY A 121 -16.40 19.68 7.29
CA GLY A 121 -17.46 20.58 7.70
C GLY A 121 -16.94 21.64 8.66
N VAL A 122 -17.20 22.90 8.31
CA VAL A 122 -17.02 24.13 9.10
C VAL A 122 -17.80 24.04 10.43
N HIS A 123 -17.31 23.27 11.39
CA HIS A 123 -17.82 23.20 12.76
C HIS A 123 -16.74 23.64 13.77
N ALA A 124 -16.02 24.70 13.43
CA ALA A 124 -15.61 25.65 14.46
C ALA A 124 -16.79 26.60 14.74
N GLU A 125 -17.96 26.04 15.09
CA GLU A 125 -18.97 26.84 15.78
C GLU A 125 -18.38 27.18 17.14
N LYS A 126 -17.94 28.44 17.25
CA LYS A 126 -17.61 29.09 18.51
C LYS A 126 -18.77 28.85 19.47
N LYS A 127 -18.55 28.01 20.48
CA LYS A 127 -19.29 28.12 21.75
C LYS A 127 -18.55 29.05 22.68
#